data_AF-A0AAW1H3Q8-F1
#
_entry.id   AF-A0AAW1H3Q8-F1
#
_cell.length_a   1.000
_cell.length_b   1.000
_cell.length_c   1.000
_cell.angle_alpha   90.00
_cell.angle_beta   90.00
_cell.angle_gamma   90.00
#
_symmetry.space_group_name_H-M   'P 1'
#
loop_
_entity.id
_entity.type
_entity.pdbx_description
1 polymer ?
#
loop_
_entity_poly.entity_id
_entity_poly.type
_entity_poly.pdbx_seq_one_letter_code
_entity_poly.pdbx_strand_id
1 'polypeptide(L)'
;MPVMMARTNWNLPPEGSYKLNTDASLLSLGEMGLGGVLRDERGVVKATMVGRIKAKWIDMHVTGAAASCFGLRIARDLGVQR
;
A
#
# COMPACT_ATOMS: atom_id res chain seq x y z
N MET A 1 -24.71 5.18 3.65
CA MET A 1 -23.80 4.14 3.13
C MET A 1 -23.38 3.25 4.30
N PRO A 2 -23.65 1.94 4.30
CA PRO A 2 -23.13 1.09 5.36
C PRO A 2 -21.61 0.95 5.16
N VAL A 3 -20.83 1.27 6.20
CA VAL A 3 -19.39 1.03 6.21
C VAL A 3 -19.18 -0.44 6.50
N MET A 4 -18.70 -1.21 5.52
CA MET A 4 -18.29 -2.59 5.70
C MET A 4 -16.96 -2.60 6.49
N MET A 5 -17.07 -2.68 7.82
CA MET A 5 -15.92 -2.87 8.69
C MET A 5 -15.44 -4.32 8.57
N ALA A 6 -14.50 -4.58 7.67
CA ALA A 6 -13.79 -5.84 7.66
C ALA A 6 -12.92 -5.92 8.93
N ARG A 7 -13.31 -6.75 9.91
CA ARG A 7 -12.40 -7.12 11.00
C ARG A 7 -11.29 -7.97 10.43
N THR A 8 -10.24 -7.32 9.96
CA THR A 8 -8.99 -7.98 9.60
C THR A 8 -8.10 -7.92 10.82
N ASN A 9 -7.99 -9.04 11.55
CA ASN A 9 -6.88 -9.16 12.48
C ASN A 9 -5.61 -9.15 11.63
N TRP A 10 -4.75 -8.17 11.87
CA TRP A 10 -3.43 -8.18 11.25
C TRP A 10 -2.66 -9.38 11.82
N ASN A 11 -2.26 -10.27 10.93
CA ASN A 11 -1.40 -11.42 11.23
C ASN A 11 -0.07 -11.27 10.51
N LEU A 12 0.96 -11.94 11.02
CA LEU A 12 2.21 -12.12 10.28
C LEU A 12 1.95 -12.80 8.92
N PRO A 13 2.73 -12.48 7.86
CA PRO A 13 2.68 -13.27 6.64
C PRO A 13 3.25 -14.68 6.89
N PRO A 14 2.99 -15.65 6.00
CA PRO A 14 3.65 -16.95 6.05
C PRO A 14 5.18 -16.84 6.05
N GLU A 15 5.85 -17.86 6.56
CA GLU A 15 7.30 -17.95 6.55
C GLU A 15 7.88 -17.80 5.12
N GLY A 16 8.97 -17.06 4.99
CA GLY A 16 9.60 -16.75 3.69
C GLY A 16 8.84 -15.74 2.84
N SER A 17 7.69 -15.22 3.29
CA SER A 17 6.89 -14.25 2.56
C SER A 17 6.99 -12.85 3.15
N TYR A 18 6.80 -11.85 2.29
CA TYR A 18 6.66 -10.46 2.71
C TYR A 18 5.19 -10.03 2.72
N LYS A 19 4.84 -9.16 3.68
CA LYS A 19 3.54 -8.46 3.71
C LYS A 19 3.74 -7.01 3.32
N LEU A 20 3.11 -6.62 2.21
CA LEU A 20 3.04 -5.25 1.75
C LEU A 20 1.68 -4.66 2.15
N ASN A 21 1.70 -3.63 2.98
CA ASN A 21 0.53 -2.82 3.29
C ASN A 21 0.66 -1.47 2.58
N THR A 22 -0.35 -1.06 1.83
CA THR A 22 -0.36 0.20 1.08
C THR A 22 -1.62 0.99 1.35
N ASP A 23 -1.52 2.32 1.27
CA ASP A 23 -2.67 3.21 1.39
C ASP A 23 -2.49 4.44 0.48
N ALA A 24 -3.60 5.11 0.17
CA ALA A 24 -3.61 6.35 -0.58
C ALA A 24 -4.49 7.39 0.09
N SER A 25 -4.03 8.64 0.07
CA SER A 25 -4.76 9.80 0.59
C SER A 25 -5.03 10.79 -0.53
N LEU A 26 -6.25 11.35 -0.52
CA LEU A 26 -6.62 12.43 -1.40
C LEU A 26 -6.19 13.77 -0.84
N LEU A 27 -5.54 14.58 -1.66
CA LEU A 27 -5.10 15.92 -1.31
C LEU A 27 -5.96 16.94 -2.06
N SER A 28 -6.08 18.15 -1.49
CA SER A 28 -6.99 19.21 -1.95
C SER A 28 -6.70 19.80 -3.34
N LEU A 29 -5.58 19.42 -3.98
CA LEU A 29 -5.07 20.04 -5.22
C LEU A 29 -5.04 19.09 -6.42
N GLY A 30 -5.92 18.07 -6.46
CA GLY A 30 -5.87 17.06 -7.53
C GLY A 30 -4.57 16.25 -7.45
N GLU A 31 -4.12 15.99 -6.23
CA GLU A 31 -2.94 15.22 -5.92
C GLU A 31 -3.31 14.09 -4.98
N MET A 32 -2.50 13.04 -5.02
CA MET A 32 -2.67 11.87 -4.18
C MET A 32 -1.34 11.56 -3.50
N GLY A 33 -1.39 11.39 -2.18
CA GLY A 33 -0.31 10.82 -1.40
C GLY A 33 -0.40 9.30 -1.44
N LEU A 34 0.73 8.63 -1.67
CA LEU A 34 0.84 7.17 -1.67
C LEU A 34 1.77 6.74 -0.54
N GLY A 35 1.35 5.75 0.22
CA GLY A 35 2.12 5.18 1.32
C GLY A 35 2.20 3.66 1.23
N GLY A 36 3.32 3.11 1.67
CA GLY A 36 3.51 1.67 1.77
C GLY A 36 4.48 1.27 2.87
N VAL A 37 4.25 0.11 3.48
CA VAL A 37 5.17 -0.52 4.41
C VAL A 37 5.31 -1.99 4.08
N LEU A 38 6.54 -2.44 3.90
CA LEU A 38 6.91 -3.82 3.63
C LEU A 38 7.48 -4.46 4.90
N ARG A 39 6.95 -5.63 5.27
CA ARG A 39 7.41 -6.41 6.42
C ARG A 39 7.77 -7.84 6.02
N ASP A 40 8.72 -8.43 6.72
CA ASP A 40 9.04 -9.86 6.60
C ASP A 40 8.11 -10.75 7.45
N GLU A 41 8.34 -12.07 7.44
CA GLU A 41 7.59 -13.08 8.20
C GLU A 41 7.62 -12.89 9.71
N ARG A 42 8.59 -12.13 10.23
CA ARG A 42 8.70 -11.78 11.65
C ARG A 42 8.02 -10.46 11.97
N GLY A 43 7.43 -9.81 10.96
CA GLY A 43 6.78 -8.51 11.09
C GLY A 43 7.76 -7.34 11.13
N VAL A 44 9.05 -7.58 10.88
CA VAL A 44 10.07 -6.54 10.89
C VAL A 44 9.91 -5.69 9.64
N VAL A 45 9.90 -4.37 9.79
CA VAL A 45 9.82 -3.44 8.66
C VAL A 45 11.14 -3.47 7.89
N LYS A 46 11.06 -3.78 6.60
CA LYS A 46 12.21 -3.86 5.70
C LYS A 46 12.31 -2.64 4.80
N ALA A 47 11.17 -2.03 4.48
CA ALA A 47 11.11 -0.80 3.72
C ALA A 47 9.85 -0.01 4.05
N THR A 48 9.97 1.32 3.95
CA THR A 48 8.85 2.26 3.90
C THR A 48 8.87 2.96 2.55
N MET A 49 7.69 3.27 2.03
CA MET A 49 7.50 3.80 0.69
C MET A 49 6.61 5.03 0.78
N VAL A 50 7.05 6.12 0.18
CA VAL A 50 6.31 7.38 0.11
C VAL A 50 6.33 7.92 -1.30
N GLY A 51 5.19 8.39 -1.79
CA GLY A 51 5.07 8.93 -3.13
C GLY A 51 3.98 9.98 -3.21
N ARG A 52 4.08 10.84 -4.23
CA ARG A 52 3.05 11.82 -4.56
C ARG A 52 2.81 11.80 -6.05
N ILE A 53 1.56 11.73 -6.47
CA ILE A 53 1.17 11.76 -7.88
C ILE A 53 0.12 12.83 -8.13
N LYS A 54 0.13 13.43 -9.31
CA LYS A 54 -0.97 14.29 -9.79
C LYS A 54 -2.08 13.40 -10.33
N ALA A 55 -3.30 13.60 -9.87
CA ALA A 55 -4.47 12.85 -10.29
C ALA A 55 -5.64 13.83 -10.52
N LYS A 56 -5.98 14.05 -11.80
CA LYS A 56 -7.09 14.97 -12.19
C LYS A 56 -8.47 14.40 -11.92
N TRP A 57 -8.59 13.08 -11.89
CA TRP A 57 -9.85 12.35 -11.73
C TRP A 57 -9.63 11.38 -10.59
N ILE A 58 -10.34 11.57 -9.48
CA ILE A 58 -10.14 10.68 -8.35
C ILE A 58 -11.44 10.07 -7.88
N ASP A 59 -11.59 8.82 -8.30
CA ASP A 59 -12.52 7.85 -7.75
C ASP A 59 -11.80 7.11 -6.61
N MET A 60 -12.49 6.90 -5.48
CA MET A 60 -11.95 6.21 -4.30
C MET A 60 -11.49 4.77 -4.60
N HIS A 61 -12.05 4.10 -5.59
CA HIS A 61 -11.61 2.76 -6.01
C HIS A 61 -10.27 2.82 -6.75
N VAL A 62 -10.01 3.90 -7.49
CA VAL A 62 -8.77 4.10 -8.24
C VAL A 62 -7.60 4.41 -7.30
N THR A 63 -7.85 5.07 -6.15
CA THR A 63 -6.79 5.39 -5.17
C THR A 63 -6.18 4.14 -4.55
N GLY A 64 -7.00 3.18 -4.10
CA GLY A 64 -6.52 1.94 -3.49
C GLY A 64 -5.74 1.07 -4.48
N ALA A 65 -6.19 1.01 -5.74
CA ALA A 65 -5.47 0.32 -6.80
C ALA A 65 -4.11 1.00 -7.09
N ALA A 66 -4.08 2.33 -7.17
CA ALA A 66 -2.85 3.09 -7.38
C ALA A 66 -1.83 2.87 -6.24
N ALA A 67 -2.27 2.87 -4.99
CA ALA A 67 -1.42 2.56 -3.83
C ALA A 67 -0.80 1.16 -3.93
N SER A 68 -1.61 0.18 -4.30
CA SER A 68 -1.19 -1.23 -4.44
C SER A 68 -0.15 -1.38 -5.55
N CYS A 69 -0.39 -0.78 -6.72
CA CYS A 69 0.57 -0.80 -7.84
C CYS A 69 1.88 -0.08 -7.49
N PHE A 70 1.80 1.04 -6.78
CA PHE A 70 2.97 1.78 -6.31
C PHE A 70 3.83 0.93 -5.38
N GLY A 71 3.23 0.33 -4.36
CA GLY A 71 3.96 -0.50 -3.40
C GLY A 71 4.55 -1.75 -4.04
N LEU A 72 3.81 -2.44 -4.92
CA LEU A 72 4.29 -3.63 -5.62
C LEU A 72 5.47 -3.31 -6.54
N ARG A 73 5.42 -2.19 -7.26
CA ARG A 73 6.52 -1.76 -8.12
C ARG A 73 7.79 -1.55 -7.31
N ILE A 74 7.72 -0.80 -6.20
CA ILE A 74 8.90 -0.56 -5.36
C ILE A 74 9.38 -1.86 -4.72
N ALA A 75 8.49 -2.72 -4.22
CA ALA A 75 8.89 -4.01 -3.65
C ALA A 75 9.67 -4.86 -4.68
N ARG A 76 9.19 -4.93 -5.92
CA ARG A 76 9.91 -5.59 -7.01
C ARG A 76 11.26 -4.94 -7.27
N ASP A 77 11.32 -3.61 -7.32
CA ASP A 77 12.57 -2.88 -7.59
C ASP A 77 13.59 -3.05 -6.44
N LEU A 78 13.14 -3.34 -5.22
CA LEU A 78 13.97 -3.74 -4.07
C LEU A 78 14.40 -5.22 -4.09
N GLY A 79 14.03 -5.97 -5.13
CA GLY A 79 14.38 -7.39 -5.27
C GLY A 79 13.54 -8.33 -4.40
N VAL A 80 12.40 -7.87 -3.89
CA VAL A 80 11.48 -8.72 -3.10
C VAL A 80 10.88 -9.76 -4.03
N GLN A 81 11.14 -11.03 -3.71
CA GLN A 81 10.54 -12.18 -4.36
C GLN A 81 9.61 -12.89 -3.37
N ARG A 82 8.66 -13.65 -3.92
CA ARG A 82 7.72 -14.46 -3.15
C ARG A 82 8.40 -15.74 -2.66
#